data_AF-M5RS90-F1
#
_entry.id   AF-M5RS90-F1
#
_cell.length_a   1.000
_cell.length_b   1.000
_cell.length_c   1.000
_cell.angle_alpha   90.00
_cell.angle_beta   90.00
_cell.angle_gamma   90.00
#
_symmetry.space_group_name_H-M   'P 1'
#
loop_
_entity.id
_entity.type
_entity.pdbx_description
1 polymer ?
#
loop_
_entity_poly.entity_id
_entity_poly.type
_entity_poly.pdbx_seq_one_letter_code
_entity_poly.pdbx_strand_id
1 'polypeptide(L)'
;MEYAQSRPYEPGDPVRQIDWKLSARMPVAYVKQHETLKRVAMYLIVDTSASMSVSSTTLSKHGLAVWAAAAIGLVGLRRLSPVSVLSAGTRHQHSRSGGNPSLSPDDLWRDLEPLRAHDVDEETELGERLTALSARLTRRSLLFVFSDLHDPEALAVLRRLGHQHDVVVLHLQDPAETGALRAGYFRGSEAESGQAFLASGHQRWRETCTLARDLAGADVSYLKLVTNGPLLSPLRQFLLTRAVRMRGQR
;
A
#
# COMPACT_ATOMS: atom_id res chain seq x y z
N MET A 1 23.72 2.64 -9.93
CA MET A 1 24.61 3.29 -8.94
C MET A 1 24.90 4.67 -9.48
N GLU A 2 24.60 5.71 -8.72
CA GLU A 2 24.95 7.08 -9.11
C GLU A 2 26.39 7.37 -8.65
N TYR A 3 27.14 8.17 -9.41
CA TYR A 3 28.49 8.58 -9.04
C TYR A 3 28.37 9.72 -8.03
N ALA A 4 28.79 9.49 -6.78
CA ALA A 4 28.67 10.50 -5.73
C ALA A 4 29.92 11.39 -5.71
N GLN A 5 31.09 10.76 -5.54
CA GLN A 5 32.38 11.44 -5.52
C GLN A 5 33.50 10.42 -5.73
N SER A 6 34.70 10.88 -6.07
CA SER A 6 35.91 10.06 -6.02
C SER A 6 36.73 10.44 -4.80
N ARG A 7 37.26 9.44 -4.10
CA ARG A 7 38.22 9.64 -3.00
C ARG A 7 39.58 9.00 -3.31
N PRO A 8 40.69 9.43 -2.67
CA PRO A 8 41.96 8.73 -2.77
C PRO A 8 41.82 7.26 -2.38
N TYR A 9 42.55 6.40 -3.09
CA TYR A 9 42.65 4.97 -2.85
C TYR A 9 43.28 4.70 -1.49
N GLU A 10 42.70 3.78 -0.73
CA GLU A 10 43.27 3.24 0.49
C GLU A 10 43.58 1.75 0.32
N PRO A 11 44.69 1.25 0.91
CA PRO A 11 45.00 -0.17 0.88
C PRO A 11 43.84 -1.03 1.39
N GLY A 12 43.32 -1.92 0.54
CA GLY A 12 42.13 -2.73 0.82
C GLY A 12 40.93 -2.42 -0.09
N ASP A 13 40.95 -1.28 -0.79
CA ASP A 13 39.92 -0.96 -1.77
C ASP A 13 39.99 -1.91 -2.99
N PRO A 14 38.84 -2.35 -3.53
CA PRO A 14 38.79 -3.23 -4.68
C PRO A 14 39.23 -2.51 -5.96
N VAL A 15 40.24 -3.05 -6.65
CA VAL A 15 40.82 -2.51 -7.90
C VAL A 15 39.77 -2.22 -8.97
N ARG A 16 38.67 -2.97 -9.00
CA ARG A 16 37.56 -2.77 -9.95
C ARG A 16 36.83 -1.44 -9.79
N GLN A 17 36.93 -0.79 -8.63
CA GLN A 17 36.27 0.49 -8.37
C GLN A 17 37.18 1.70 -8.66
N ILE A 18 38.42 1.50 -9.12
CA ILE A 18 39.34 2.58 -9.45
C ILE A 18 38.78 3.43 -10.60
N ASP A 19 38.76 4.73 -10.42
CA ASP A 19 38.50 5.68 -11.49
C ASP A 19 39.77 5.93 -12.28
N TRP A 20 40.00 5.14 -13.32
CA TRP A 20 41.20 5.27 -14.15
C TRP A 20 41.29 6.64 -14.85
N LYS A 21 40.17 7.31 -15.14
CA LYS A 21 40.19 8.64 -15.81
C LYS A 21 40.67 9.73 -14.85
N LEU A 22 40.20 9.71 -13.60
CA LEU A 22 40.64 10.68 -12.60
C LEU A 22 42.05 10.36 -12.10
N SER A 23 42.35 9.08 -11.86
CA SER A 23 43.66 8.62 -11.38
C SER A 23 44.79 8.96 -12.34
N ALA A 24 44.55 8.95 -13.66
CA ALA A 24 45.54 9.33 -14.66
C ALA A 24 45.94 10.82 -14.60
N ARG A 25 45.15 11.66 -13.92
CA ARG A 25 45.37 13.12 -13.81
C ARG A 25 45.82 13.56 -12.42
N MET A 26 45.93 12.62 -11.48
CA MET A 26 46.21 12.88 -10.07
C MET A 26 47.47 12.15 -9.63
N PRO A 27 48.19 12.64 -8.60
CA PRO A 27 49.41 11.99 -8.10
C PRO A 27 49.14 10.68 -7.34
N VAL A 28 47.88 10.38 -7.01
CA VAL A 28 47.44 9.17 -6.32
C VAL A 28 46.24 8.56 -7.04
N ALA A 29 46.05 7.24 -6.90
CA ALA A 29 44.88 6.57 -7.43
C ALA A 29 43.61 7.03 -6.69
N TYR A 30 42.50 7.12 -7.41
CA TYR A 30 41.18 7.48 -6.89
C TYR A 30 40.19 6.35 -7.12
N VAL A 31 39.29 6.13 -6.16
CA VAL A 31 38.24 5.11 -6.21
C VAL A 31 36.88 5.81 -6.35
N LYS A 32 36.01 5.28 -7.22
CA LYS A 32 34.63 5.75 -7.36
C LYS A 32 33.84 5.35 -6.13
N GLN A 33 33.41 6.32 -5.33
CA GLN A 33 32.39 6.07 -4.33
C GLN A 33 31.01 6.16 -4.98
N HIS A 34 30.32 5.03 -4.95
CA HIS A 34 28.91 4.96 -5.29
C HIS A 34 28.10 5.08 -4.00
N GLU A 35 27.37 6.19 -3.85
CA GLU A 35 26.32 6.23 -2.83
C GLU A 35 25.21 5.27 -3.24
N THR A 36 25.02 4.22 -2.44
CA THR A 36 23.80 3.43 -2.55
C THR A 36 22.71 4.18 -1.80
N LEU A 37 21.91 4.96 -2.51
CA LEU A 37 20.69 5.52 -1.96
C LEU A 37 19.87 4.37 -1.35
N LYS A 38 19.69 4.38 -0.03
CA LYS A 38 18.82 3.42 0.66
C LYS A 38 17.37 3.70 0.25
N ARG A 39 16.93 3.05 -0.81
CA ARG A 39 15.55 3.09 -1.28
C ARG A 39 14.71 2.13 -0.45
N VAL A 40 13.65 2.64 0.16
CA VAL A 40 12.65 1.81 0.86
C VAL A 40 11.65 1.35 -0.19
N ALA A 41 11.48 0.04 -0.32
CA ALA A 41 10.48 -0.52 -1.22
C ALA A 41 9.07 -0.28 -0.68
N MET A 42 8.14 -0.01 -1.60
CA MET A 42 6.73 0.23 -1.33
C MET A 42 5.90 -0.91 -1.91
N TYR A 43 5.03 -1.49 -1.10
CA TYR A 43 4.06 -2.49 -1.50
C TYR A 43 2.66 -1.92 -1.33
N LEU A 44 1.86 -2.00 -2.39
CA LEU A 44 0.47 -1.54 -2.42
C LEU A 44 -0.41 -2.79 -2.49
N ILE A 45 -1.01 -3.17 -1.36
CA ILE A 45 -1.85 -4.36 -1.24
C ILE A 45 -3.30 -3.93 -1.37
N VAL A 46 -3.94 -4.30 -2.47
CA VAL A 46 -5.33 -3.96 -2.77
C VAL A 46 -6.20 -5.18 -2.52
N ASP A 47 -7.11 -5.08 -1.57
CA ASP A 47 -8.17 -6.06 -1.36
C ASP A 47 -9.14 -6.03 -2.53
N THR A 48 -9.37 -7.20 -3.12
CA THR A 48 -10.17 -7.38 -4.33
C THR A 48 -11.43 -8.19 -4.08
N SER A 49 -11.75 -8.46 -2.81
CA SER A 49 -12.92 -9.26 -2.45
C SER A 49 -14.25 -8.65 -2.88
N ALA A 50 -15.29 -9.48 -2.96
CA ALA A 50 -16.66 -9.11 -3.29
C ALA A 50 -17.16 -7.95 -2.42
N SER A 51 -16.85 -7.98 -1.12
CA SER A 51 -17.16 -6.89 -0.18
C SER A 51 -16.65 -5.51 -0.65
N MET A 52 -15.51 -5.44 -1.35
CA MET A 52 -14.93 -4.21 -1.90
C MET A 52 -15.66 -3.71 -3.15
N SER A 53 -16.39 -4.58 -3.85
CA SER A 53 -17.19 -4.20 -5.03
C SER A 53 -18.45 -3.41 -4.68
N VAL A 54 -18.93 -3.54 -3.43
CA VAL A 54 -20.16 -2.88 -2.94
C VAL A 54 -20.07 -1.36 -3.13
N SER A 55 -21.16 -0.79 -3.64
CA SER A 55 -21.28 0.65 -3.86
C SER A 55 -22.71 1.12 -3.67
N SER A 56 -22.92 2.08 -2.77
CA SER A 56 -24.15 2.89 -2.73
C SER A 56 -24.02 4.23 -3.45
N THR A 57 -22.84 4.48 -4.02
CA THR A 57 -22.49 5.74 -4.70
C THR A 57 -21.99 5.46 -6.12
N THR A 58 -21.48 6.46 -6.82
CA THR A 58 -20.87 6.28 -8.14
C THR A 58 -19.54 5.54 -8.10
N LEU A 59 -18.87 5.49 -6.94
CA LEU A 59 -17.55 4.89 -6.77
C LEU A 59 -17.63 3.77 -5.73
N SER A 60 -17.24 2.55 -6.09
CA SER A 60 -17.12 1.44 -5.15
C SER A 60 -15.89 1.60 -4.25
N LYS A 61 -15.84 0.86 -3.14
CA LYS A 61 -14.65 0.80 -2.28
C LYS A 61 -13.43 0.35 -3.08
N HIS A 62 -13.56 -0.67 -3.93
CA HIS A 62 -12.51 -1.15 -4.84
C HIS A 62 -12.03 -0.06 -5.80
N GLY A 63 -12.95 0.68 -6.43
CA GLY A 63 -12.60 1.78 -7.32
C GLY A 63 -11.77 2.86 -6.61
N LEU A 64 -12.16 3.21 -5.39
CA LEU A 64 -11.40 4.13 -4.55
C LEU A 64 -10.03 3.57 -4.15
N ALA A 65 -9.94 2.27 -3.86
CA ALA A 65 -8.70 1.56 -3.53
C ALA A 65 -7.67 1.68 -4.67
N VAL A 66 -8.10 1.34 -5.89
CA VAL A 66 -7.26 1.38 -7.09
C VAL A 66 -6.79 2.80 -7.40
N TRP A 67 -7.67 3.79 -7.27
CA TRP A 67 -7.30 5.20 -7.45
C TRP A 67 -6.28 5.67 -6.41
N ALA A 68 -6.50 5.34 -5.13
CA ALA A 68 -5.58 5.70 -4.06
C ALA A 68 -4.23 5.00 -4.23
N ALA A 69 -4.22 3.71 -4.60
CA ALA A 69 -3.01 2.95 -4.92
C ALA A 69 -2.25 3.56 -6.08
N ALA A 70 -2.93 3.92 -7.18
CA ALA A 70 -2.29 4.60 -8.31
C ALA A 70 -1.65 5.94 -7.91
N ALA A 71 -2.37 6.77 -7.15
CA ALA A 71 -1.87 8.07 -6.70
C ALA A 71 -0.64 7.91 -5.78
N ILE A 72 -0.72 7.00 -4.80
CA ILE A 72 0.38 6.74 -3.86
C ILE A 72 1.58 6.12 -4.58
N GLY A 73 1.36 5.16 -5.47
CA GLY A 73 2.40 4.51 -6.27
C GLY A 73 3.17 5.52 -7.13
N LEU A 74 2.45 6.39 -7.84
CA LEU A 74 3.08 7.46 -8.63
C LEU A 74 3.91 8.42 -7.76
N VAL A 75 3.42 8.77 -6.56
CA VAL A 75 4.18 9.59 -5.61
C VAL A 75 5.42 8.84 -5.11
N GLY A 76 5.31 7.53 -4.84
CA GLY A 76 6.42 6.66 -4.47
C GLY A 76 7.52 6.63 -5.54
N LEU A 77 7.14 6.41 -6.79
CA LEU A 77 8.06 6.42 -7.94
C LEU A 77 8.77 7.77 -8.10
N ARG A 78 8.04 8.89 -7.97
CA ARG A 78 8.64 10.24 -7.99
C ARG A 78 9.63 10.49 -6.85
N ARG A 79 9.50 9.78 -5.73
CA ARG A 79 10.43 9.81 -4.59
C ARG A 79 11.49 8.71 -4.66
N LEU A 80 11.70 8.09 -5.83
CA LEU A 80 12.67 7.02 -6.06
C LEU A 80 12.48 5.81 -5.12
N SER A 81 11.24 5.56 -4.68
CA SER A 81 10.86 4.35 -3.94
C SER A 81 10.35 3.32 -4.95
N PRO A 82 10.98 2.14 -5.09
CA PRO A 82 10.45 1.06 -5.92
C PRO A 82 9.06 0.66 -5.43
N VAL A 83 8.12 0.44 -6.34
CA VAL A 83 6.71 0.13 -6.04
C VAL A 83 6.34 -1.23 -6.63
N SER A 84 5.56 -2.03 -5.89
CA SER A 84 4.84 -3.19 -6.41
C SER A 84 3.39 -3.14 -5.95
N VAL A 85 2.46 -3.60 -6.79
CA VAL A 85 1.05 -3.74 -6.44
C VAL A 85 0.71 -5.22 -6.35
N LEU A 86 -0.02 -5.60 -5.29
CA LEU A 86 -0.45 -6.96 -5.02
C LEU A 86 -1.96 -6.96 -4.80
N SER A 87 -2.69 -7.86 -5.46
CA SER A 87 -4.10 -8.10 -5.14
C SER A 87 -4.23 -9.10 -4.01
N ALA A 88 -5.29 -8.96 -3.22
CA ALA A 88 -5.50 -9.71 -1.99
C ALA A 88 -6.81 -10.51 -1.94
N GLY A 89 -7.30 -10.96 -3.09
CA GLY A 89 -8.35 -11.97 -3.18
C GLY A 89 -7.92 -13.20 -4.00
N THR A 90 -8.87 -14.10 -4.24
CA THR A 90 -8.65 -15.42 -4.87
C THR A 90 -8.21 -15.34 -6.32
N ARG A 91 -8.38 -14.18 -6.98
CA ARG A 91 -7.89 -14.00 -8.35
C ARG A 91 -6.37 -14.22 -8.39
N HIS A 92 -5.96 -15.21 -9.18
CA HIS A 92 -4.55 -15.49 -9.41
C HIS A 92 -3.92 -14.41 -10.27
N GLN A 93 -3.57 -13.29 -9.65
CA GLN A 93 -2.70 -12.32 -10.28
C GLN A 93 -1.29 -12.51 -9.80
N HIS A 94 -0.52 -13.11 -10.69
CA HIS A 94 0.89 -12.82 -10.75
C HIS A 94 0.98 -11.34 -11.09
N SER A 95 1.30 -10.48 -10.11
CA SER A 95 1.94 -9.19 -10.41
C SER A 95 2.96 -9.50 -11.51
N ARG A 96 2.85 -8.86 -12.67
CA ARG A 96 3.65 -9.29 -13.84
C ARG A 96 5.14 -9.03 -13.59
N SER A 97 5.45 -8.21 -12.59
CA SER A 97 6.78 -8.02 -12.02
C SER A 97 7.19 -9.09 -10.98
N GLY A 98 6.39 -10.14 -10.77
CA GLY A 98 6.60 -11.19 -9.76
C GLY A 98 6.36 -10.73 -8.32
N GLY A 99 5.66 -9.60 -8.13
CA GLY A 99 5.53 -8.94 -6.83
C GLY A 99 6.84 -8.29 -6.37
N ASN A 100 7.79 -8.06 -7.28
CA ASN A 100 9.04 -7.39 -6.98
C ASN A 100 8.90 -5.89 -7.26
N PRO A 101 9.18 -5.02 -6.28
CA PRO A 101 9.11 -3.58 -6.45
C PRO A 101 10.04 -3.07 -7.54
N SER A 102 9.52 -2.23 -8.42
CA SER A 102 10.27 -1.64 -9.54
C SER A 102 10.15 -0.12 -9.55
N LEU A 103 11.06 0.55 -10.24
CA LEU A 103 10.99 2.01 -10.45
C LEU A 103 10.28 2.38 -11.77
N SER A 104 9.71 1.40 -12.46
CA SER A 104 9.05 1.59 -13.74
C SER A 104 7.60 2.03 -13.54
N PRO A 105 7.19 3.20 -14.06
CA PRO A 105 5.77 3.55 -14.15
C PRO A 105 4.97 2.51 -14.93
N ASP A 106 5.56 1.89 -15.96
CA ASP A 106 4.88 0.88 -16.77
C ASP A 106 4.57 -0.38 -15.96
N ASP A 107 5.44 -0.79 -15.05
CA ASP A 107 5.18 -1.95 -14.19
C ASP A 107 4.05 -1.65 -13.21
N LEU A 108 4.02 -0.43 -12.64
CA LEU A 108 2.91 0.02 -11.80
C LEU A 108 1.58 -0.03 -12.57
N TRP A 109 1.54 0.51 -13.79
CA TRP A 109 0.32 0.48 -14.60
C TRP A 109 -0.08 -0.93 -15.03
N ARG A 110 0.88 -1.80 -15.36
CA ARG A 110 0.61 -3.20 -15.69
C ARG A 110 0.02 -3.98 -14.52
N ASP A 111 0.48 -3.71 -13.29
CA ASP A 111 -0.08 -4.36 -12.11
C ASP A 111 -1.46 -3.78 -11.72
N LEU A 112 -1.74 -2.51 -12.04
CA LEU A 112 -3.03 -1.85 -11.77
C LEU A 112 -4.10 -2.07 -12.85
N GLU A 113 -3.72 -2.23 -14.12
CA GLU A 113 -4.67 -2.41 -15.23
C GLU A 113 -5.70 -3.52 -14.96
N PRO A 114 -5.30 -4.74 -14.56
CA PRO A 114 -6.29 -5.79 -14.31
C PRO A 114 -7.12 -5.51 -13.05
N LEU A 115 -6.68 -4.62 -12.16
CA LEU A 115 -7.47 -4.16 -11.00
C LEU A 115 -8.55 -3.14 -11.39
N ARG A 116 -8.61 -2.66 -12.64
CA ARG A 116 -9.69 -1.76 -13.06
C ARG A 116 -11.06 -2.43 -13.05
N ALA A 117 -11.11 -3.74 -13.26
CA ALA A 117 -12.31 -4.54 -13.07
C ALA A 117 -12.34 -5.10 -11.64
N HIS A 118 -13.51 -5.00 -11.00
CA HIS A 118 -13.83 -5.75 -9.79
C HIS A 118 -14.55 -7.04 -10.19
N ASP A 119 -14.43 -8.03 -9.33
CA ASP A 119 -15.19 -9.27 -9.39
C ASP A 119 -16.12 -9.29 -8.16
N VAL A 120 -17.36 -9.72 -8.38
CA VAL A 120 -18.39 -9.76 -7.33
C VAL A 120 -18.45 -11.12 -6.64
N ASP A 121 -17.74 -12.11 -7.16
CA ASP A 121 -17.70 -13.48 -6.64
C ASP A 121 -16.31 -13.82 -6.04
N GLU A 122 -15.43 -12.83 -5.89
CA GLU A 122 -14.06 -13.02 -5.41
C GLU A 122 -13.99 -13.02 -3.88
N GLU A 123 -13.47 -14.10 -3.28
CA GLU A 123 -13.27 -14.17 -1.83
C GLU A 123 -11.99 -13.40 -1.41
N THR A 124 -11.96 -12.94 -0.14
CA THR A 124 -10.78 -12.30 0.45
C THR A 124 -9.71 -13.33 0.85
N GLU A 125 -8.47 -13.09 0.44
CA GLU A 125 -7.27 -13.83 0.89
C GLU A 125 -6.28 -12.89 1.59
N LEU A 126 -6.75 -11.76 2.14
CA LEU A 126 -5.87 -10.70 2.63
C LEU A 126 -4.86 -11.17 3.68
N GLY A 127 -5.30 -11.94 4.67
CA GLY A 127 -4.44 -12.51 5.72
C GLY A 127 -3.36 -13.43 5.16
N GLU A 128 -3.73 -14.33 4.25
CA GLU A 128 -2.80 -15.25 3.59
C GLU A 128 -1.77 -14.50 2.75
N ARG A 129 -2.21 -13.52 1.96
CA ARG A 129 -1.36 -12.73 1.08
C ARG A 129 -0.38 -11.85 1.86
N LEU A 130 -0.83 -11.25 2.96
CA LEU A 130 0.02 -10.51 3.88
C LEU A 130 1.04 -11.43 4.57
N THR A 131 0.64 -12.65 4.94
CA THR A 131 1.53 -13.64 5.54
C THR A 131 2.62 -14.08 4.56
N ALA A 132 2.24 -14.41 3.33
CA ALA A 132 3.17 -14.78 2.26
C ALA A 132 4.13 -13.62 1.94
N LEU A 133 3.63 -12.38 1.91
CA LEU A 133 4.47 -11.19 1.73
C LEU A 133 5.45 -11.04 2.90
N SER A 134 4.98 -11.14 4.15
CA SER A 134 5.82 -11.03 5.34
C SER A 134 7.01 -11.99 5.32
N ALA A 135 6.83 -13.20 4.81
CA ALA A 135 7.90 -14.20 4.69
C ALA A 135 8.96 -13.83 3.63
N ARG A 136 8.59 -13.04 2.61
CA ARG A 136 9.49 -12.59 1.52
C ARG A 136 10.25 -11.31 1.85
N LEU A 137 9.73 -10.48 2.76
CA LEU A 137 10.32 -9.18 3.09
C LEU A 137 11.57 -9.35 3.97
N THR A 138 12.75 -9.17 3.38
CA THR A 138 14.05 -9.26 4.10
C THR A 138 14.51 -7.91 4.68
N ARG A 139 13.86 -6.81 4.29
CA ARG A 139 14.22 -5.44 4.70
C ARG A 139 12.97 -4.67 5.09
N ARG A 140 13.15 -3.68 5.98
CA ARG A 140 12.08 -2.73 6.34
C ARG A 140 11.55 -2.07 5.07
N SER A 141 10.24 -2.14 4.90
CA SER A 141 9.51 -1.74 3.68
C SER A 141 8.31 -0.90 4.08
N LEU A 142 7.76 -0.15 3.13
CA LEU A 142 6.52 0.61 3.28
C LEU A 142 5.38 -0.22 2.73
N LEU A 143 4.36 -0.51 3.54
CA LEU A 143 3.19 -1.25 3.09
C LEU A 143 1.97 -0.33 3.18
N PHE A 144 1.21 -0.25 2.09
CA PHE A 144 -0.11 0.38 2.07
C PHE A 144 -1.14 -0.70 1.77
N VAL A 145 -2.09 -0.89 2.67
CA VAL A 145 -3.14 -1.90 2.58
C VAL A 145 -4.47 -1.18 2.40
N PHE A 146 -5.16 -1.47 1.30
CA PHE A 146 -6.46 -0.89 0.95
C PHE A 146 -7.51 -1.99 1.10
N SER A 147 -8.34 -1.92 2.13
CA SER A 147 -9.31 -2.97 2.48
C SER A 147 -10.41 -2.39 3.35
N ASP A 148 -11.55 -3.07 3.45
CA ASP A 148 -12.58 -2.82 4.46
C ASP A 148 -12.39 -3.69 5.73
N LEU A 149 -11.32 -4.48 5.77
CA LEU A 149 -10.91 -5.35 6.88
C LEU A 149 -12.00 -6.35 7.29
N HIS A 150 -12.62 -7.00 6.30
CA HIS A 150 -13.57 -8.09 6.55
C HIS A 150 -12.88 -9.38 7.03
N ASP A 151 -11.63 -9.60 6.63
CA ASP A 151 -10.83 -10.75 7.04
C ASP A 151 -10.25 -10.56 8.47
N PRO A 152 -10.64 -11.38 9.46
CA PRO A 152 -10.12 -11.30 10.82
C PRO A 152 -8.64 -11.73 10.93
N GLU A 153 -8.17 -12.64 10.07
CA GLU A 153 -6.77 -13.10 10.08
C GLU A 153 -5.83 -11.98 9.65
N ALA A 154 -6.28 -11.12 8.72
CA ALA A 154 -5.52 -9.95 8.29
C ALA A 154 -5.12 -9.04 9.46
N LEU A 155 -5.99 -8.84 10.46
CA LEU A 155 -5.67 -8.00 11.62
C LEU A 155 -4.48 -8.53 12.43
N ALA A 156 -4.40 -9.83 12.66
CA ALA A 156 -3.28 -10.43 13.39
C ALA A 156 -1.95 -10.23 12.63
N VAL A 157 -1.97 -10.45 11.32
CA VAL A 157 -0.80 -10.31 10.46
C VAL A 157 -0.36 -8.84 10.32
N LEU A 158 -1.31 -7.92 10.18
CA LEU A 158 -1.04 -6.47 10.13
C LEU A 158 -0.33 -5.97 11.39
N ARG A 159 -0.75 -6.44 12.57
CA ARG A 159 -0.07 -6.09 13.84
C ARG A 159 1.38 -6.56 13.84
N ARG A 160 1.62 -7.81 13.41
CA ARG A 160 2.98 -8.36 13.31
C ARG A 160 3.85 -7.60 12.29
N LEU A 161 3.27 -7.21 11.16
CA LEU A 161 3.95 -6.43 10.13
C LEU A 161 4.27 -5.01 10.62
N GLY A 162 3.39 -4.38 11.41
CA GLY A 162 3.58 -3.03 11.96
C GLY A 162 4.84 -2.87 12.81
N HIS A 163 5.23 -3.91 13.55
CA HIS A 163 6.47 -3.88 14.34
C HIS A 163 7.76 -4.02 13.49
N GLN A 164 7.67 -4.54 12.27
CA GLN A 164 8.83 -4.84 11.41
C GLN A 164 8.95 -3.89 10.20
N HIS A 165 7.82 -3.38 9.72
CA HIS A 165 7.68 -2.58 8.52
C HIS A 165 6.85 -1.33 8.81
N ASP A 166 6.88 -0.37 7.89
CA ASP A 166 6.10 0.85 8.04
C ASP A 166 4.74 0.69 7.34
N VAL A 167 3.74 0.26 8.11
CA VAL A 167 2.43 -0.18 7.60
C VAL A 167 1.38 0.95 7.70
N VAL A 168 0.67 1.17 6.60
CA VAL A 168 -0.53 2.01 6.51
C VAL A 168 -1.70 1.16 6.10
N VAL A 169 -2.79 1.27 6.85
CA VAL A 169 -4.09 0.72 6.46
C VAL A 169 -5.01 1.86 6.07
N LEU A 170 -5.46 1.83 4.82
CA LEU A 170 -6.53 2.67 4.31
C LEU A 170 -7.83 1.86 4.35
N HIS A 171 -8.62 2.08 5.40
CA HIS A 171 -9.91 1.44 5.57
C HIS A 171 -10.95 2.16 4.72
N LEU A 172 -11.47 1.46 3.71
CA LEU A 172 -12.48 1.99 2.79
C LEU A 172 -13.89 1.63 3.27
N GLN A 173 -14.79 2.60 3.25
CA GLN A 173 -16.17 2.38 3.69
C GLN A 173 -17.17 3.01 2.76
N ASP A 174 -18.31 2.34 2.61
CA ASP A 174 -19.43 2.84 1.86
C ASP A 174 -20.46 3.54 2.79
N PRO A 175 -21.09 4.65 2.38
CA PRO A 175 -22.11 5.33 3.18
C PRO A 175 -23.25 4.44 3.68
N ALA A 176 -23.62 3.41 2.91
CA ALA A 176 -24.65 2.45 3.31
C ALA A 176 -24.25 1.60 4.53
N GLU A 177 -22.95 1.39 4.77
CA GLU A 177 -22.45 0.61 5.92
C GLU A 177 -22.54 1.41 7.23
N THR A 178 -22.51 2.74 7.13
CA THR A 178 -22.43 3.67 8.27
C THR A 178 -23.77 4.32 8.62
N GLY A 179 -24.85 3.97 7.91
CA GLY A 179 -26.16 4.59 8.07
C GLY A 179 -26.17 6.06 7.66
N ALA A 180 -25.32 6.44 6.69
CA ALA A 180 -25.20 7.80 6.18
C ALA A 180 -25.88 7.99 4.81
N LEU A 181 -26.61 6.98 4.34
CA LEU A 181 -27.27 7.01 3.05
C LEU A 181 -28.50 7.91 3.13
N ARG A 182 -28.57 8.94 2.29
CA ARG A 182 -29.74 9.84 2.19
C ARG A 182 -30.89 9.19 1.41
N ALA A 183 -31.29 8.01 1.84
CA ALA A 183 -32.37 7.21 1.26
C ALA A 183 -33.35 6.77 2.35
N GLY A 184 -34.59 6.49 1.96
CA GLY A 184 -35.60 5.89 2.85
C GLY A 184 -35.28 4.42 3.12
N TYR A 185 -35.99 3.52 2.44
CA TYR A 185 -35.67 2.10 2.41
C TYR A 185 -35.01 1.74 1.08
N PHE A 186 -34.07 0.81 1.12
CA PHE A 186 -33.41 0.25 -0.05
C PHE A 186 -33.34 -1.27 0.06
N ARG A 187 -33.31 -1.94 -1.09
CA ARG A 187 -33.01 -3.37 -1.18
C ARG A 187 -31.52 -3.52 -1.41
N GLY A 188 -30.87 -4.30 -0.55
CA GLY A 188 -29.46 -4.65 -0.69
C GLY A 188 -29.29 -6.15 -0.93
N SER A 189 -28.08 -6.53 -1.33
CA SER A 189 -27.60 -7.90 -1.31
C SER A 189 -26.32 -7.92 -0.47
N GLU A 190 -26.20 -8.89 0.43
CA GLU A 190 -24.94 -9.11 1.13
C GLU A 190 -23.92 -9.67 0.13
N ALA A 191 -22.67 -9.19 0.22
CA ALA A 191 -21.69 -9.33 -0.86
C ALA A 191 -21.15 -10.76 -0.99
N GLU A 192 -21.10 -11.52 0.10
CA GLU A 192 -20.47 -12.85 0.13
C GLU A 192 -21.52 -13.97 -0.07
N SER A 193 -22.71 -13.79 0.49
CA SER A 193 -23.81 -14.78 0.44
C SER A 193 -24.82 -14.53 -0.68
N GLY A 194 -24.82 -13.33 -1.27
CA GLY A 194 -25.86 -12.92 -2.23
C GLY A 194 -27.25 -12.77 -1.60
N GLN A 195 -27.36 -12.83 -0.26
CA GLN A 195 -28.66 -12.77 0.41
C GLN A 195 -29.27 -11.38 0.30
N ALA A 196 -30.42 -11.30 -0.35
CA ALA A 196 -31.17 -10.05 -0.46
C ALA A 196 -31.80 -9.65 0.88
N PHE A 197 -31.71 -8.36 1.22
CA PHE A 197 -32.31 -7.78 2.41
C PHE A 197 -32.97 -6.43 2.11
N LEU A 198 -33.84 -5.98 3.02
CA LEU A 198 -34.41 -4.63 3.03
C LEU A 198 -33.82 -3.86 4.20
N ALA A 199 -33.33 -2.65 3.96
CA ALA A 199 -32.70 -1.83 5.00
C ALA A 199 -33.07 -0.35 4.86
N SER A 200 -32.89 0.40 5.94
CA SER A 200 -33.04 1.86 5.92
C SER A 200 -31.70 2.55 5.70
N GLY A 201 -31.70 3.72 5.07
CA GLY A 201 -30.50 4.53 4.89
C GLY A 201 -29.79 4.95 6.19
N HIS A 202 -30.48 4.87 7.33
CA HIS A 202 -29.93 5.13 8.67
C HIS A 202 -29.39 3.88 9.38
N GLN A 203 -29.60 2.69 8.81
CA GLN A 203 -29.15 1.44 9.42
C GLN A 203 -27.62 1.36 9.39
N ARG A 204 -27.04 1.07 10.55
CA ARG A 204 -25.60 0.88 10.71
C ARG A 204 -25.30 -0.61 10.72
N TRP A 205 -24.29 -1.00 9.95
CA TRP A 205 -23.88 -2.39 9.83
C TRP A 205 -22.59 -2.67 10.60
N ARG A 206 -21.73 -1.67 10.82
CA ARG A 206 -20.44 -1.85 11.52
C ARG A 206 -20.06 -0.70 12.46
N GLU A 207 -19.48 -1.07 13.59
CA GLU A 207 -18.77 -0.16 14.49
C GLU A 207 -17.26 -0.13 14.15
N THR A 208 -16.78 1.00 13.62
CA THR A 208 -15.37 1.14 13.21
C THR A 208 -14.43 1.52 14.35
N CYS A 209 -14.94 1.86 15.53
CA CYS A 209 -14.17 2.49 16.61
C CYS A 209 -13.14 1.57 17.29
N THR A 210 -13.29 0.26 17.16
CA THR A 210 -12.37 -0.74 17.75
C THR A 210 -11.11 -0.90 16.90
N LEU A 211 -11.26 -1.02 15.58
CA LEU A 211 -10.16 -1.30 14.64
C LEU A 211 -9.04 -0.26 14.67
N ALA A 212 -9.38 1.03 14.76
CA ALA A 212 -8.39 2.10 14.77
C ALA A 212 -7.47 2.03 16.00
N ARG A 213 -8.04 1.71 17.18
CA ARG A 213 -7.27 1.58 18.43
C ARG A 213 -6.40 0.33 18.40
N ASP A 214 -6.98 -0.77 17.94
CA ASP A 214 -6.30 -2.06 17.84
C ASP A 214 -5.07 -2.02 16.93
N LEU A 215 -5.16 -1.28 15.80
CA LEU A 215 -4.05 -1.12 14.87
C LEU A 215 -3.02 -0.10 15.37
N ALA A 216 -3.48 0.99 16.02
CA ALA A 216 -2.58 2.00 16.59
C ALA A 216 -1.65 1.42 17.67
N GLY A 217 -2.13 0.43 18.45
CA GLY A 217 -1.33 -0.28 19.45
C GLY A 217 -0.19 -1.14 18.87
N ALA A 218 -0.18 -1.39 17.56
CA ALA A 218 0.81 -2.23 16.88
C ALA A 218 1.66 -1.45 15.86
N ASP A 219 1.82 -0.13 16.05
CA ASP A 219 2.54 0.78 15.14
C ASP A 219 1.99 0.82 13.70
N VAL A 220 0.76 0.37 13.49
CA VAL A 220 0.08 0.46 12.20
C VAL A 220 -0.64 1.80 12.11
N SER A 221 -0.30 2.59 11.08
CA SER A 221 -0.99 3.85 10.84
C SER A 221 -2.32 3.58 10.14
N TYR A 222 -3.42 4.13 10.67
CA TYR A 222 -4.78 3.86 10.18
C TYR A 222 -5.43 5.13 9.63
N LEU A 223 -5.99 5.06 8.42
CA LEU A 223 -6.77 6.11 7.80
C LEU A 223 -8.09 5.54 7.29
N LYS A 224 -9.21 6.11 7.73
CA LYS A 224 -10.54 5.79 7.19
C LYS A 224 -10.87 6.72 6.02
N LEU A 225 -11.37 6.14 4.93
CA LEU A 225 -11.86 6.84 3.74
C LEU A 225 -13.29 6.39 3.43
N VAL A 226 -14.11 7.33 2.98
CA VAL A 226 -15.50 7.06 2.59
C VAL A 226 -15.66 7.29 1.09
N THR A 227 -16.40 6.43 0.39
CA THR A 227 -16.53 6.47 -1.08
C THR A 227 -17.14 7.76 -1.63
N ASN A 228 -18.01 8.44 -0.88
CA ASN A 228 -18.57 9.75 -1.24
C ASN A 228 -17.76 10.95 -0.73
N GLY A 229 -16.60 10.71 -0.10
CA GLY A 229 -15.78 11.75 0.51
C GLY A 229 -14.63 12.23 -0.39
N PRO A 230 -13.99 13.36 -0.05
CA PRO A 230 -12.76 13.77 -0.72
C PRO A 230 -11.62 12.78 -0.40
N LEU A 231 -10.95 12.25 -1.42
CA LEU A 231 -9.78 11.37 -1.23
C LEU A 231 -8.51 12.13 -0.83
N LEU A 232 -8.20 13.22 -1.54
CA LEU A 232 -6.89 13.87 -1.47
C LEU A 232 -6.66 14.60 -0.13
N SER A 233 -7.66 15.31 0.38
CA SER A 233 -7.55 16.08 1.62
C SER A 233 -7.20 15.22 2.85
N PRO A 234 -7.96 14.15 3.19
CA PRO A 234 -7.63 13.29 4.32
C PRO A 234 -6.32 12.53 4.12
N LEU A 235 -6.05 12.03 2.92
CA LEU A 235 -4.81 11.33 2.61
C LEU A 235 -3.58 12.24 2.79
N ARG A 236 -3.64 13.47 2.27
CA ARG A 236 -2.57 14.45 2.41
C ARG A 236 -2.34 14.81 3.88
N GLN A 237 -3.40 15.11 4.62
CA GLN A 237 -3.30 15.46 6.03
C GLN A 237 -2.68 14.30 6.83
N PHE A 238 -3.14 13.07 6.60
CA PHE A 238 -2.62 11.88 7.24
C PHE A 238 -1.11 11.69 6.98
N LEU A 239 -0.68 11.78 5.71
CA LEU A 239 0.73 11.62 5.36
C LEU A 239 1.61 12.72 5.94
N LEU A 240 1.12 13.96 6.03
CA LEU A 240 1.83 15.07 6.68
C LEU A 240 2.01 14.83 8.18
N THR A 241 0.95 14.46 8.89
CA THR A 241 1.00 14.14 10.33
C THR A 241 1.98 12.99 10.60
N ARG A 242 1.96 11.95 9.76
CA ARG A 242 2.90 10.84 9.87
C ARG A 242 4.35 11.25 9.62
N ALA A 243 4.60 12.11 8.64
CA ALA A 243 5.94 12.62 8.36
C ALA A 243 6.52 13.46 9.53
N VAL A 244 5.67 14.06 10.37
CA VAL A 244 6.08 14.73 11.61
C VAL A 244 6.40 13.70 12.69
N ARG A 245 5.51 12.72 12.93
CA ARG A 245 5.73 11.64 13.91
C ARG A 245 7.03 10.86 13.65
N MET A 246 7.29 10.53 12.38
CA MET A 246 8.49 9.78 11.98
C MET A 246 9.79 10.59 12.11
N ARG A 247 9.72 11.93 12.14
CA ARG A 247 10.89 12.80 12.36
C ARG A 247 11.23 12.95 13.84
N GLY A 248 10.25 12.86 14.74
CA GLY A 248 10.47 12.95 16.20
C GLY A 248 10.97 11.65 16.84
N GLN A 249 10.98 10.54 16.11
CA GLN A 249 11.47 9.23 16.58
C GLN A 249 12.92 8.92 16.11
N ARG A 250 13.58 9.87 15.43
CA ARG A 250 14.99 9.79 15.01
C ARG A 250 15.84 10.67 15.89
#